data_AF-A0A444UZT7-F1
#
_entry.id   AF-A0A444UZT7-F1
#
_cell.length_a   1.000
_cell.length_b   1.000
_cell.length_c   1.000
_cell.angle_alpha   90.00
_cell.angle_beta   90.00
_cell.angle_gamma   90.00
#
_symmetry.space_group_name_H-M   'P 1'
#
loop_
_entity.id
_entity.type
_entity.pdbx_description
1 polymer ?
#
loop_
_entity_poly.entity_id
_entity_poly.type
_entity_poly.pdbx_seq_one_letter_code
_entity_poly.pdbx_strand_id
1 'polypeptide(L)'
;MQQNLSYVYPQIFLVDRGGSGGSGAPGPETTALPAWPGLPPQLKQGRGGRGGCTALLLALLLLTMAGLGLGAYYILRLQQELTELRQDSTSTSSRNLTPVLEKQIVFTGLAVEEKETKRMAHLTVKSASRGSETLLWEPVVGKAFTEGMEYRDGALLINETGQYFLYSRLLLRGTTCPRDRAIVHRVFKRSGRYPAAISLLEDRKLSYCSGEHMWTSSSYLAAVVQLQKFDRVSVNVSEPQLVSLDPANTYFGIYKI
;
A
#
# COMPACT_ATOMS: atom_id res chain seq x y z
N MET A 1 -3.53 -53.52 -8.24
CA MET A 1 -2.09 -53.68 -7.92
C MET A 1 -1.33 -52.91 -9.00
N GLN A 2 -0.35 -52.05 -8.73
CA GLN A 2 0.29 -51.67 -7.48
C GLN A 2 0.84 -50.23 -7.63
N GLN A 3 0.54 -49.33 -6.68
CA GLN A 3 1.06 -47.96 -6.74
C GLN A 3 2.52 -47.95 -6.26
N ASN A 4 3.42 -47.32 -7.01
CA ASN A 4 4.83 -47.21 -6.65
C ASN A 4 5.15 -45.75 -6.25
N LEU A 5 5.03 -45.46 -4.95
CA LEU A 5 5.33 -44.16 -4.34
C LEU A 5 6.69 -44.24 -3.65
N SER A 6 7.75 -43.96 -4.39
CA SER A 6 9.12 -43.91 -3.89
C SER A 6 9.41 -42.57 -3.18
N TYR A 7 8.99 -42.48 -1.91
CA TYR A 7 9.43 -41.40 -1.01
C TYR A 7 10.88 -41.62 -0.57
N VAL A 8 11.75 -40.66 -0.87
CA VAL A 8 13.13 -40.61 -0.35
C VAL A 8 13.14 -39.73 0.89
N TYR A 9 13.40 -40.33 2.06
CA TYR A 9 13.55 -39.62 3.33
C TYR A 9 15.05 -39.38 3.63
N PRO A 10 15.46 -38.20 4.13
CA PRO A 10 16.87 -37.90 4.37
C PRO A 10 17.43 -38.63 5.60
N GLN A 11 18.70 -39.03 5.53
CA GLN A 11 19.44 -39.64 6.63
C GLN A 11 19.91 -38.57 7.63
N ILE A 12 19.68 -38.81 8.93
CA ILE A 12 20.15 -37.96 10.03
C ILE A 12 21.15 -38.79 10.84
N PHE A 13 22.42 -38.35 10.89
CA PHE A 13 23.45 -39.02 11.69
C PHE A 13 23.49 -38.46 13.11
N LEU A 14 23.11 -39.30 14.07
CA LEU A 14 23.42 -39.14 15.49
C LEU A 14 24.76 -39.85 15.78
N VAL A 15 25.64 -39.20 16.53
CA VAL A 15 26.86 -39.81 17.07
C VAL A 15 26.86 -39.61 18.58
N ASP A 16 26.82 -40.72 19.32
CA ASP A 16 26.84 -40.78 20.78
C ASP A 16 28.20 -41.29 21.30
N ARG A 17 28.48 -41.11 22.60
CA ARG A 17 29.85 -41.15 23.17
C ARG A 17 30.05 -42.22 24.26
N GLY A 18 30.93 -43.18 23.97
CA GLY A 18 31.64 -44.02 24.95
C GLY A 18 31.06 -45.43 25.14
N GLY A 19 31.84 -46.47 25.47
CA GLY A 19 33.31 -46.57 25.70
C GLY A 19 33.73 -48.00 26.10
N SER A 20 34.96 -48.17 26.61
CA SER A 20 35.62 -49.45 27.03
C SER A 20 36.20 -50.32 25.89
N GLY A 21 37.36 -50.99 26.03
CA GLY A 21 38.32 -51.02 27.15
C GLY A 21 39.43 -52.09 26.99
N GLY A 22 40.28 -52.23 28.02
CA GLY A 22 41.34 -53.25 28.16
C GLY A 22 42.56 -52.73 28.94
N SER A 23 43.27 -53.48 29.80
CA SER A 23 43.14 -54.87 30.26
C SER A 23 43.97 -55.11 31.55
N GLY A 24 43.63 -56.13 32.35
CA GLY A 24 44.61 -56.90 33.16
C GLY A 24 44.93 -56.46 34.62
N ALA A 25 45.07 -57.45 35.51
CA ALA A 25 45.52 -57.37 36.92
C ALA A 25 46.72 -58.35 37.13
N PRO A 26 47.25 -58.68 38.33
CA PRO A 26 47.14 -58.14 39.71
C PRO A 26 48.52 -57.79 40.37
N GLY A 27 48.58 -57.56 41.70
CA GLY A 27 49.78 -57.10 42.49
C GLY A 27 50.79 -58.19 42.90
N PRO A 28 51.60 -58.08 44.01
CA PRO A 28 51.45 -57.18 45.19
C PRO A 28 52.77 -56.57 45.80
N GLU A 29 52.65 -56.02 47.03
CA GLU A 29 53.66 -55.78 48.12
C GLU A 29 54.59 -54.52 48.16
N THR A 30 54.30 -53.63 49.14
CA THR A 30 55.14 -53.05 50.26
C THR A 30 56.60 -52.58 50.02
N THR A 31 57.20 -51.55 50.67
CA THR A 31 56.98 -50.70 51.90
C THR A 31 57.68 -49.31 51.68
N ALA A 32 57.25 -48.13 52.17
CA ALA A 32 57.54 -47.57 53.51
C ALA A 32 56.94 -46.14 53.74
N LEU A 33 56.67 -45.79 55.00
CA LEU A 33 56.21 -44.48 55.55
C LEU A 33 57.42 -43.62 56.02
N PRO A 34 57.33 -42.41 56.66
CA PRO A 34 56.20 -41.64 57.27
C PRO A 34 56.15 -40.14 56.82
N ALA A 35 55.43 -39.15 57.39
CA ALA A 35 54.82 -38.95 58.72
C ALA A 35 53.58 -38.00 58.73
N TRP A 36 52.96 -37.86 59.91
CA TRP A 36 51.71 -37.12 60.26
C TRP A 36 52.02 -35.64 60.68
N PRO A 37 51.08 -34.75 61.12
CA PRO A 37 49.64 -34.88 61.42
C PRO A 37 48.70 -33.72 60.94
N GLY A 38 47.38 -33.83 61.15
CA GLY A 38 46.46 -32.67 61.09
C GLY A 38 44.94 -32.95 61.03
N LEU A 39 44.18 -32.34 61.94
CA LEU A 39 42.71 -32.10 61.86
C LEU A 39 42.45 -30.69 61.29
N PRO A 40 41.20 -30.28 60.96
CA PRO A 40 40.05 -30.97 60.36
C PRO A 40 39.67 -30.29 59.01
N PRO A 41 38.46 -30.51 58.44
CA PRO A 41 37.58 -29.33 58.35
C PRO A 41 36.07 -29.60 58.56
N GLN A 42 35.41 -28.60 59.14
CA GLN A 42 33.95 -28.49 59.22
C GLN A 42 33.32 -28.01 57.90
N LEU A 43 32.04 -28.35 57.71
CA LEU A 43 31.08 -27.86 56.71
C LEU A 43 31.57 -27.63 55.26
N LYS A 44 31.09 -28.48 54.35
CA LYS A 44 30.62 -28.05 53.02
C LYS A 44 29.16 -28.44 52.83
N GLN A 45 28.24 -27.57 53.23
CA GLN A 45 26.84 -27.64 52.82
C GLN A 45 26.62 -26.66 51.67
N GLY A 46 26.23 -27.17 50.50
CA GLY A 46 26.15 -26.38 49.28
C GLY A 46 24.93 -25.45 49.23
N ARG A 47 25.15 -24.24 48.70
CA ARG A 47 24.17 -23.29 48.13
C ARG A 47 24.93 -22.56 47.02
N GLY A 48 24.48 -22.44 45.77
CA GLY A 48 23.14 -22.58 45.22
C GLY A 48 22.94 -21.38 44.28
N GLY A 49 23.11 -21.58 42.97
CA GLY A 49 23.25 -20.50 41.98
C GLY A 49 21.99 -19.63 41.84
N ARG A 50 21.89 -18.58 42.65
CA ARG A 50 20.69 -17.72 42.75
C ARG A 50 20.92 -16.25 42.39
N GLY A 51 22.18 -15.78 42.41
CA GLY A 51 22.53 -14.37 42.17
C GLY A 51 22.54 -13.93 40.69
N GLY A 52 22.93 -14.81 39.78
CA GLY A 52 23.01 -14.48 38.35
C GLY A 52 21.63 -14.21 37.71
N CYS A 53 20.64 -15.04 38.04
CA CYS A 53 19.27 -14.87 37.54
C CYS A 53 18.63 -13.57 38.07
N THR A 54 18.82 -13.25 39.36
CA THR A 54 18.34 -11.97 39.93
C THR A 54 19.03 -10.75 39.31
N ALA A 55 20.34 -10.82 39.03
CA ALA A 55 21.07 -9.72 38.40
C ALA A 55 20.61 -9.48 36.95
N LEU A 56 20.37 -10.54 36.18
CA LEU A 56 19.84 -10.45 34.82
C LEU A 56 18.42 -9.86 34.79
N LEU A 57 17.54 -10.27 35.71
CA LEU A 57 16.19 -9.71 35.83
C LEU A 57 16.21 -8.21 36.18
N LEU A 58 17.11 -7.79 37.07
CA LEU A 58 17.31 -6.37 37.39
C LEU A 58 17.86 -5.58 36.19
N ALA A 59 18.81 -6.14 35.44
CA ALA A 59 19.34 -5.49 34.24
C ALA A 59 18.26 -5.31 33.15
N LEU A 60 17.42 -6.33 32.92
CA LEU A 60 16.28 -6.23 32.00
C LEU A 60 15.25 -5.19 32.47
N LEU A 61 14.95 -5.14 33.77
CA LEU A 61 14.06 -4.13 34.34
C LEU A 61 14.60 -2.71 34.10
N LEU A 62 15.90 -2.48 34.36
CA LEU A 62 16.55 -1.19 34.11
C LEU A 62 16.54 -0.81 32.62
N LEU A 63 16.77 -1.76 31.71
CA LEU A 63 16.66 -1.53 30.26
C LEU A 63 15.25 -1.16 29.83
N THR A 64 14.22 -1.84 30.35
CA THR A 64 12.81 -1.49 30.04
C THR A 64 12.44 -0.11 30.57
N MET A 65 12.84 0.24 31.80
CA MET A 65 12.62 1.56 32.38
C MET A 65 13.37 2.66 31.63
N ALA A 66 14.61 2.42 31.20
CA ALA A 66 15.37 3.37 30.38
C ALA A 66 14.73 3.58 29.00
N GLY A 67 14.28 2.49 28.35
CA GLY A 67 13.57 2.56 27.07
C GLY A 67 12.24 3.31 27.16
N LEU A 68 11.45 3.06 28.21
CA LEU A 68 10.21 3.79 28.50
C LEU A 68 10.48 5.27 28.83
N GLY A 69 11.52 5.57 29.60
CA GLY A 69 11.91 6.94 29.94
C GLY A 69 12.38 7.73 28.70
N LEU A 70 13.21 7.13 27.84
CA LEU A 70 13.61 7.71 26.56
C LEU A 70 12.40 7.90 25.63
N GLY A 71 11.53 6.90 25.50
CA GLY A 71 10.30 7.00 24.71
C GLY A 71 9.38 8.13 25.19
N ALA A 72 9.14 8.22 26.50
CA ALA A 72 8.36 9.30 27.11
C ALA A 72 9.01 10.68 26.89
N TYR A 73 10.34 10.78 27.02
CA TYR A 73 11.08 12.02 26.74
C TYR A 73 10.93 12.45 25.27
N TYR A 74 11.08 11.53 24.32
CA TYR A 74 10.86 11.83 22.90
C TYR A 74 9.41 12.25 22.61
N ILE A 75 8.41 11.58 23.22
CA ILE A 75 6.99 11.95 23.06
C ILE A 75 6.72 13.35 23.64
N LEU A 76 7.23 13.66 24.83
CA LEU A 76 7.06 14.97 25.47
C LEU A 76 7.76 16.07 24.65
N ARG A 77 8.96 15.82 24.13
CA ARG A 77 9.67 16.76 23.25
C ARG A 77 8.90 17.00 21.94
N LEU A 78 8.38 15.94 21.31
CA LEU A 78 7.53 16.07 20.11
C LEU A 78 6.24 16.83 20.41
N GLN A 79 5.65 16.62 21.59
CA GLN A 79 4.49 17.41 22.04
C GLN A 79 4.85 18.88 22.27
N GLN A 80 6.05 19.20 22.77
CA GLN A 80 6.53 20.58 22.90
C GLN A 80 6.67 21.26 21.54
N GLU A 81 7.39 20.65 20.58
CA GLU A 81 7.51 21.18 19.21
C GLU A 81 6.13 21.35 18.54
N LEU A 82 5.19 20.40 18.76
CA LEU A 82 3.81 20.54 18.30
C LEU A 82 3.04 21.67 19.01
N THR A 83 3.30 21.96 20.29
CA THR A 83 2.67 23.09 21.00
C THR A 83 3.23 24.44 20.58
N GLU A 84 4.51 24.54 20.23
CA GLU A 84 5.13 25.76 19.68
C GLU A 84 4.56 26.05 18.29
N LEU A 85 4.55 25.05 17.38
CA LEU A 85 3.90 25.16 16.06
C LEU A 85 2.40 25.46 16.18
N ARG A 86 1.72 24.93 17.21
CA ARG A 86 0.33 25.25 17.52
C ARG A 86 0.18 26.70 18.03
N GLN A 87 1.12 27.25 18.79
CA GLN A 87 1.06 28.65 19.23
C GLN A 87 1.29 29.62 18.06
N ASP A 88 2.27 29.35 17.21
CA ASP A 88 2.50 30.14 15.98
C ASP A 88 1.22 30.19 15.12
N SER A 89 0.54 29.06 14.95
CA SER A 89 -0.72 28.98 14.18
C SER A 89 -1.97 29.48 14.94
N THR A 90 -2.04 29.36 16.27
CA THR A 90 -3.18 29.87 17.07
C THR A 90 -3.08 31.34 17.46
N SER A 91 -1.92 31.99 17.26
CA SER A 91 -1.78 33.46 17.29
C SER A 91 -2.75 34.16 16.32
N THR A 92 -3.13 33.48 15.24
CA THR A 92 -4.03 33.98 14.17
C THR A 92 -5.47 33.45 14.30
N SER A 93 -5.75 32.45 15.15
CA SER A 93 -7.12 31.98 15.41
C SER A 93 -7.28 31.43 16.83
N SER A 94 -7.77 32.28 17.73
CA SER A 94 -8.04 31.94 19.13
C SER A 94 -9.53 32.00 19.42
N ARG A 95 -10.14 30.81 19.64
CA ARG A 95 -11.19 30.57 20.65
C ARG A 95 -11.54 29.09 20.82
N ASN A 96 -10.93 28.49 21.84
CA ASN A 96 -11.48 27.48 22.77
C ASN A 96 -12.43 26.39 22.23
N LEU A 97 -11.92 25.18 21.98
CA LEU A 97 -12.66 23.91 22.18
C LEU A 97 -11.72 22.79 22.69
N THR A 98 -12.28 21.87 23.49
CA THR A 98 -11.57 20.79 24.19
C THR A 98 -11.53 19.47 23.38
N PRO A 99 -10.52 18.60 23.58
CA PRO A 99 -10.11 17.58 22.59
C PRO A 99 -10.97 16.29 22.51
N VAL A 100 -12.17 16.24 23.10
CA VAL A 100 -12.94 14.98 23.24
C VAL A 100 -14.12 14.86 22.26
N LEU A 101 -14.46 15.92 21.51
CA LEU A 101 -15.61 15.95 20.59
C LEU A 101 -15.24 15.97 19.09
N GLU A 102 -13.96 15.83 18.75
CA GLU A 102 -13.45 16.08 17.39
C GLU A 102 -13.78 14.98 16.36
N LYS A 103 -14.43 13.88 16.76
CA LYS A 103 -14.73 12.75 15.85
C LYS A 103 -16.12 12.77 15.20
N GLN A 104 -17.04 13.69 15.53
CA GLN A 104 -18.43 13.58 15.03
C GLN A 104 -19.20 14.89 14.74
N ILE A 105 -18.59 16.07 14.75
CA ILE A 105 -19.29 17.32 14.39
C ILE A 105 -18.47 18.17 13.41
N VAL A 106 -18.46 17.76 12.14
CA VAL A 106 -18.12 18.64 10.99
C VAL A 106 -19.25 18.56 9.94
N PHE A 107 -20.48 18.70 10.43
CA PHE A 107 -21.66 19.03 9.65
C PHE A 107 -22.40 20.16 10.40
N THR A 108 -23.01 21.09 9.66
CA THR A 108 -23.64 22.32 10.18
C THR A 108 -22.74 23.27 10.97
N GLY A 109 -21.81 23.92 10.27
CA GLY A 109 -21.34 25.26 10.61
C GLY A 109 -21.67 26.21 9.45
N LEU A 110 -22.56 27.18 9.66
CA LEU A 110 -22.88 28.23 8.66
C LEU A 110 -21.79 29.31 8.66
N ALA A 111 -20.58 28.91 8.25
CA ALA A 111 -19.63 29.84 7.69
C ALA A 111 -19.85 29.85 6.17
N VAL A 112 -19.99 31.04 5.58
CA VAL A 112 -19.68 31.23 4.15
C VAL A 112 -18.16 31.25 4.04
N GLU A 113 -17.56 30.09 4.28
CA GLU A 113 -16.31 29.74 3.63
C GLU A 113 -16.63 29.79 2.12
N GLU A 114 -15.95 30.64 1.36
CA GLU A 114 -15.71 30.33 -0.05
C GLU A 114 -14.82 29.09 -0.09
N LYS A 115 -15.41 27.94 0.20
CA LYS A 115 -14.76 26.64 0.13
C LYS A 115 -14.35 26.47 -1.32
N GLU A 116 -13.06 26.70 -1.59
CA GLU A 116 -12.51 26.71 -2.95
C GLU A 116 -12.98 25.45 -3.67
N THR A 117 -13.86 25.64 -4.65
CA THR A 117 -14.59 24.52 -5.24
C THR A 117 -13.61 23.66 -6.01
N LYS A 118 -13.22 22.52 -5.41
CA LYS A 118 -12.23 21.61 -5.98
C LYS A 118 -12.63 21.29 -7.41
N ARG A 119 -11.64 21.30 -8.30
CA ARG A 119 -11.83 21.04 -9.73
C ARG A 119 -11.45 19.60 -9.99
N MET A 120 -12.38 18.68 -9.79
CA MET A 120 -12.10 17.25 -9.90
C MET A 120 -13.32 16.42 -10.32
N ALA A 121 -13.07 15.40 -11.12
CA ALA A 121 -14.08 14.44 -11.52
C ALA A 121 -13.51 13.02 -11.57
N HIS A 122 -14.33 12.06 -11.17
CA HIS A 122 -14.14 10.64 -11.46
C HIS A 122 -15.43 10.13 -12.07
N LEU A 123 -15.37 9.67 -13.31
CA LEU A 123 -16.53 9.20 -14.06
C LEU A 123 -16.40 7.70 -14.32
N THR A 124 -17.48 6.96 -14.16
CA THR A 124 -17.52 5.53 -14.45
C THR A 124 -18.24 5.26 -15.77
N VAL A 125 -17.98 4.12 -16.42
CA VAL A 125 -18.59 3.82 -17.72
C VAL A 125 -20.12 3.77 -17.65
N LYS A 126 -20.80 4.44 -18.59
CA LYS A 126 -22.26 4.41 -18.73
C LYS A 126 -22.70 3.65 -19.98
N SER A 127 -22.08 3.96 -21.13
CA SER A 127 -22.32 3.20 -22.36
C SER A 127 -21.19 3.36 -23.37
N ALA A 128 -20.87 2.26 -24.05
CA ALA A 128 -20.02 2.23 -25.23
C ALA A 128 -20.88 1.72 -26.41
N SER A 129 -20.99 2.51 -27.49
CA SER A 129 -21.92 2.22 -28.59
C SER A 129 -21.19 2.06 -29.92
N ARG A 130 -21.63 1.12 -30.77
CA ARG A 130 -20.98 0.86 -32.08
C ARG A 130 -21.04 2.05 -33.06
N GLY A 131 -21.91 3.03 -32.83
CA GLY A 131 -22.07 4.22 -33.67
C GLY A 131 -21.25 5.43 -33.22
N SER A 132 -20.49 5.35 -32.12
CA SER A 132 -19.68 6.44 -31.59
C SER A 132 -18.41 5.91 -30.95
N GLU A 133 -17.25 6.32 -31.45
CA GLU A 133 -15.96 6.11 -30.76
C GLU A 133 -15.92 6.79 -29.38
N THR A 134 -16.62 7.92 -29.21
CA THR A 134 -16.67 8.65 -27.94
C THR A 134 -17.52 7.89 -26.93
N LEU A 135 -16.91 7.58 -25.78
CA LEU A 135 -17.55 6.89 -24.67
C LEU A 135 -18.42 7.84 -23.86
N LEU A 136 -19.56 7.33 -23.37
CA LEU A 136 -20.41 8.04 -22.41
C LEU A 136 -20.18 7.49 -21.01
N TRP A 137 -20.15 8.43 -20.07
CA TRP A 137 -19.82 8.23 -18.67
C TRP A 137 -20.97 8.62 -17.76
N GLU A 138 -20.96 8.04 -16.55
CA GLU A 138 -21.84 8.37 -15.45
C GLU A 138 -21.09 9.33 -14.52
N PRO A 139 -21.62 10.55 -14.28
CA PRO A 139 -20.93 11.58 -13.49
C PRO A 139 -21.29 11.64 -12.00
N VAL A 140 -22.41 11.05 -11.55
CA VAL A 140 -22.94 11.29 -10.19
C VAL A 140 -23.24 10.00 -9.42
N VAL A 141 -23.61 8.92 -10.11
CA VAL A 141 -24.08 7.70 -9.43
C VAL A 141 -22.94 6.75 -9.03
N GLY A 142 -23.03 6.19 -7.82
CA GLY A 142 -22.17 5.11 -7.35
C GLY A 142 -20.79 5.58 -6.91
N LYS A 143 -19.75 5.22 -7.66
CA LYS A 143 -18.36 5.68 -7.41
C LYS A 143 -18.00 6.92 -8.21
N ALA A 144 -18.90 7.41 -9.07
CA ALA A 144 -18.68 8.60 -9.86
C ALA A 144 -18.97 9.88 -9.06
N PHE A 145 -18.26 10.96 -9.37
CA PHE A 145 -18.53 12.30 -8.89
C PHE A 145 -17.95 13.36 -9.83
N THR A 146 -18.56 14.54 -9.82
CA THR A 146 -18.03 15.78 -10.42
C THR A 146 -18.11 16.90 -9.38
N GLU A 147 -16.97 17.37 -8.88
CA GLU A 147 -16.86 18.57 -8.05
C GLU A 147 -16.27 19.70 -8.90
N GLY A 148 -16.96 20.84 -8.94
CA GLY A 148 -16.47 22.03 -9.62
C GLY A 148 -16.17 21.86 -11.11
N MET A 149 -16.80 20.91 -11.81
CA MET A 149 -16.72 20.67 -13.26
C MET A 149 -18.10 20.26 -13.78
N GLU A 150 -18.41 20.57 -15.05
CA GLU A 150 -19.66 20.14 -15.69
C GLU A 150 -19.38 18.95 -16.64
N TYR A 151 -20.24 17.93 -16.58
CA TYR A 151 -20.21 16.82 -17.54
C TYR A 151 -21.41 16.92 -18.49
N ARG A 152 -21.13 16.89 -19.80
CA ARG A 152 -22.14 17.02 -20.85
C ARG A 152 -21.72 16.29 -22.13
N ASP A 153 -22.65 15.53 -22.73
CA ASP A 153 -22.54 14.95 -24.07
C ASP A 153 -21.22 14.17 -24.33
N GLY A 154 -20.74 13.39 -23.35
CA GLY A 154 -19.50 12.62 -23.45
C GLY A 154 -18.22 13.42 -23.12
N ALA A 155 -18.33 14.65 -22.64
CA ALA A 155 -17.21 15.53 -22.33
C ALA A 155 -17.28 16.12 -20.92
N LEU A 156 -16.11 16.29 -20.29
CA LEU A 156 -15.93 17.22 -19.18
C LEU A 156 -15.62 18.61 -19.70
N LEU A 157 -16.37 19.61 -19.24
CA LEU A 157 -16.15 21.02 -19.54
C LEU A 157 -15.23 21.62 -18.47
N ILE A 158 -14.06 22.06 -18.90
CA ILE A 158 -13.09 22.74 -18.04
C ILE A 158 -13.58 24.16 -17.79
N ASN A 159 -13.81 24.54 -16.54
CA ASN A 159 -14.29 25.88 -16.17
C ASN A 159 -13.17 26.84 -15.74
N GLU A 160 -11.93 26.36 -15.61
CA GLU A 160 -10.77 27.14 -15.18
C GLU A 160 -9.50 26.71 -15.93
N THR A 161 -8.69 27.67 -16.38
CA THR A 161 -7.39 27.38 -17.03
C THR A 161 -6.39 26.93 -15.98
N GLY A 162 -5.66 25.84 -16.23
CA GLY A 162 -4.69 25.30 -15.27
C GLY A 162 -3.99 24.03 -15.74
N GLN A 163 -3.10 23.53 -14.90
CA GLN A 163 -2.55 22.18 -15.03
C GLN A 163 -3.51 21.18 -14.42
N TYR A 164 -3.75 20.08 -15.12
CA TYR A 164 -4.65 19.03 -14.67
C TYR A 164 -3.93 17.68 -14.77
N PHE A 165 -3.98 16.89 -13.71
CA PHE A 165 -3.67 15.47 -13.82
C PHE A 165 -4.89 14.75 -14.37
N LEU A 166 -4.71 14.07 -15.50
CA LEU A 166 -5.75 13.33 -16.20
C LEU A 166 -5.41 11.84 -16.15
N TYR A 167 -6.42 10.98 -15.98
CA TYR A 167 -6.26 9.53 -16.06
C TYR A 167 -7.49 8.84 -16.70
N SER A 168 -7.27 7.76 -17.44
CA SER A 168 -8.32 6.94 -18.04
C SER A 168 -7.92 5.47 -18.05
N ARG A 169 -8.83 4.59 -17.63
CA ARG A 169 -8.68 3.14 -17.69
C ARG A 169 -9.82 2.54 -18.50
N LEU A 170 -9.50 1.68 -19.46
CA LEU A 170 -10.48 0.86 -20.16
C LEU A 170 -10.17 -0.63 -19.94
N LEU A 171 -11.16 -1.39 -19.49
CA LEU A 171 -11.13 -2.85 -19.59
C LEU A 171 -11.80 -3.28 -20.90
N LEU A 172 -11.04 -4.02 -21.70
CA LEU A 172 -11.43 -4.56 -23.00
C LEU A 172 -11.65 -6.06 -22.85
N ARG A 173 -12.70 -6.60 -23.45
CA ARG A 173 -13.02 -8.03 -23.45
C ARG A 173 -13.71 -8.46 -24.73
N GLY A 174 -13.44 -9.68 -25.17
CA GLY A 174 -14.09 -10.28 -26.34
C GLY A 174 -14.17 -11.79 -26.23
N THR A 175 -15.11 -12.41 -26.95
CA THR A 175 -15.23 -13.86 -27.06
C THR A 175 -14.34 -14.44 -28.17
N THR A 176 -14.08 -13.66 -29.22
CA THR A 176 -13.16 -13.96 -30.32
C THR A 176 -12.09 -12.88 -30.44
N CYS A 177 -10.86 -13.28 -30.77
CA CYS A 177 -9.74 -12.35 -30.92
C CYS A 177 -9.64 -11.81 -32.36
N PRO A 178 -9.83 -10.50 -32.63
CA PRO A 178 -9.62 -9.93 -33.96
C PRO A 178 -8.11 -9.74 -34.18
N ARG A 179 -7.53 -10.45 -35.15
CA ARG A 179 -6.07 -10.44 -35.37
C ARG A 179 -5.56 -9.15 -36.04
N ASP A 180 -6.35 -8.57 -36.94
CA ASP A 180 -5.90 -7.50 -37.84
C ASP A 180 -6.38 -6.09 -37.43
N ARG A 181 -6.97 -5.96 -36.24
CA ARG A 181 -7.56 -4.70 -35.77
C ARG A 181 -6.81 -4.15 -34.57
N ALA A 182 -6.28 -2.93 -34.69
CA ALA A 182 -5.70 -2.20 -33.57
C ALA A 182 -6.78 -1.60 -32.66
N ILE A 183 -6.57 -1.67 -31.35
CA ILE A 183 -7.37 -0.89 -30.40
C ILE A 183 -6.61 0.39 -30.08
N VAL A 184 -7.21 1.54 -30.41
CA VAL A 184 -6.72 2.86 -30.05
C VAL A 184 -7.59 3.38 -28.90
N HIS A 185 -6.98 3.66 -27.75
CA HIS A 185 -7.58 4.39 -26.64
C HIS A 185 -7.00 5.79 -26.65
N ARG A 186 -7.84 6.82 -26.74
CA ARG A 186 -7.40 8.21 -26.88
C ARG A 186 -8.19 9.11 -25.95
N VAL A 187 -7.49 9.95 -25.19
CA VAL A 187 -8.09 11.11 -24.52
C VAL A 187 -7.74 12.35 -25.34
N PHE A 188 -8.73 13.17 -25.64
CA PHE A 188 -8.56 14.35 -26.50
C PHE A 188 -9.38 15.52 -25.97
N LYS A 189 -9.02 16.73 -26.44
CA LYS A 189 -9.82 17.94 -26.19
C LYS A 189 -10.34 18.58 -27.46
N ARG A 190 -11.49 19.24 -27.35
CA ARG A 190 -12.01 20.19 -28.34
C ARG A 190 -12.06 21.58 -27.68
N SER A 191 -11.65 22.62 -28.39
CA SER A 191 -11.61 23.99 -27.89
C SER A 191 -12.27 24.91 -28.91
N GLY A 192 -13.02 25.93 -28.48
CA GLY A 192 -13.65 26.88 -29.42
C GLY A 192 -12.66 27.63 -30.33
N ARG A 193 -11.37 27.63 -29.97
CA ARG A 193 -10.26 28.22 -30.75
C ARG A 193 -9.75 27.35 -31.91
N TYR A 194 -10.02 26.04 -31.89
CA TYR A 194 -9.49 25.10 -32.88
C TYR A 194 -10.61 24.17 -33.39
N PRO A 195 -10.90 24.13 -34.70
CA PRO A 195 -11.98 23.30 -35.24
C PRO A 195 -11.67 21.79 -35.15
N ALA A 196 -10.38 21.43 -35.13
CA ALA A 196 -9.93 20.05 -34.98
C ALA A 196 -9.82 19.63 -33.51
N ALA A 197 -10.10 18.35 -33.23
CA ALA A 197 -9.84 17.75 -31.94
C ALA A 197 -8.33 17.53 -31.73
N ILE A 198 -7.82 17.87 -30.54
CA ILE A 198 -6.41 17.75 -30.18
C ILE A 198 -6.24 16.53 -29.27
N SER A 199 -5.46 15.54 -29.71
CA SER A 199 -5.10 14.38 -28.87
C SER A 199 -4.25 14.84 -27.70
N LEU A 200 -4.60 14.40 -26.48
CA LEU A 200 -3.85 14.67 -25.26
C LEU A 200 -3.03 13.45 -24.84
N LEU A 201 -3.64 12.26 -24.90
CA LEU A 201 -3.04 10.98 -24.55
C LEU A 201 -3.55 9.91 -25.51
N GLU A 202 -2.69 8.98 -25.91
CA GLU A 202 -3.05 7.88 -26.80
C GLU A 202 -2.25 6.61 -26.47
N ASP A 203 -2.96 5.48 -26.41
CA ASP A 203 -2.40 4.12 -26.37
C ASP A 203 -2.92 3.36 -27.59
N ARG A 204 -2.03 2.68 -28.32
CA ARG A 204 -2.34 1.92 -29.52
C ARG A 204 -1.87 0.48 -29.37
N LYS A 205 -2.82 -0.42 -29.15
CA LYS A 205 -2.57 -1.85 -28.97
C LYS A 205 -2.76 -2.62 -30.27
N LEU A 206 -1.72 -3.38 -30.61
CA LEU A 206 -1.72 -4.45 -31.61
C LEU A 206 -1.62 -5.79 -30.86
N SER A 207 -2.14 -6.88 -31.43
CA SER A 207 -1.98 -8.24 -30.91
C SER A 207 -2.34 -8.40 -29.42
N TYR A 208 -3.38 -7.72 -28.94
CA TYR A 208 -3.80 -7.67 -27.52
C TYR A 208 -4.49 -8.94 -27.00
N CYS A 209 -4.61 -9.97 -27.84
CA CYS A 209 -5.19 -11.27 -27.51
C CYS A 209 -4.55 -12.37 -28.38
N SER A 210 -4.72 -13.62 -27.96
CA SER A 210 -4.25 -14.81 -28.68
C SER A 210 -5.24 -15.97 -28.52
N GLY A 211 -5.26 -16.87 -29.49
CA GLY A 211 -6.19 -18.02 -29.52
C GLY A 211 -7.61 -17.67 -29.96
N GLU A 212 -8.52 -18.65 -29.82
CA GLU A 212 -9.95 -18.56 -30.20
C GLU A 212 -10.88 -18.48 -28.97
N HIS A 213 -10.32 -18.13 -27.81
CA HIS A 213 -11.05 -18.12 -26.54
C HIS A 213 -11.35 -16.71 -26.05
N MET A 214 -12.18 -16.64 -25.01
CA MET A 214 -12.50 -15.39 -24.34
C MET A 214 -11.22 -14.74 -23.79
N TRP A 215 -11.04 -13.45 -24.09
CA TRP A 215 -9.85 -12.69 -23.76
C TRP A 215 -10.20 -11.38 -23.06
N THR A 216 -9.24 -10.86 -22.30
CA THR A 216 -9.32 -9.55 -21.63
C THR A 216 -8.01 -8.80 -21.77
N SER A 217 -8.06 -7.49 -22.00
CA SER A 217 -6.91 -6.59 -21.99
C SER A 217 -7.27 -5.28 -21.32
N SER A 218 -6.31 -4.53 -20.78
CA SER A 218 -6.58 -3.22 -20.17
C SER A 218 -5.66 -2.14 -20.75
N SER A 219 -6.23 -0.99 -21.12
CA SER A 219 -5.46 0.20 -21.47
C SER A 219 -5.54 1.19 -20.32
N TYR A 220 -4.42 1.85 -20.03
CA TYR A 220 -4.34 2.89 -19.00
C TYR A 220 -3.53 4.07 -19.54
N LEU A 221 -4.08 5.27 -19.41
CA LEU A 221 -3.45 6.52 -19.81
C LEU A 221 -3.47 7.46 -18.60
N ALA A 222 -2.34 8.12 -18.31
CA ALA A 222 -2.31 9.20 -17.34
C ALA A 222 -1.17 10.19 -17.63
N ALA A 223 -1.41 11.48 -17.42
CA ALA A 223 -0.40 12.54 -17.50
C ALA A 223 -0.89 13.85 -16.86
N VAL A 224 0.05 14.77 -16.62
CA VAL A 224 -0.26 16.19 -16.39
C VAL A 224 -0.40 16.88 -17.75
N VAL A 225 -1.49 17.64 -17.94
CA VAL A 225 -1.78 18.38 -19.18
C VAL A 225 -2.24 19.81 -18.88
N GLN A 226 -1.88 20.75 -19.76
CA GLN A 226 -2.38 22.13 -19.69
C GLN A 226 -3.74 22.23 -20.40
N LEU A 227 -4.77 22.59 -19.64
CA LEU A 227 -6.12 22.82 -20.16
C LEU A 227 -6.51 24.28 -19.96
N GLN A 228 -7.39 24.75 -20.85
CA GLN A 228 -7.91 26.10 -20.83
C GLN A 228 -9.40 26.09 -20.49
N LYS A 229 -9.89 27.17 -19.88
CA LYS A 229 -11.32 27.38 -19.68
C LYS A 229 -12.08 27.21 -21.01
N PHE A 230 -13.19 26.49 -20.92
CA PHE A 230 -14.06 26.00 -22.00
C PHE A 230 -13.49 24.92 -22.94
N ASP A 231 -12.31 24.35 -22.65
CA ASP A 231 -11.90 23.09 -23.28
C ASP A 231 -12.88 21.97 -22.87
N ARG A 232 -13.26 21.13 -23.84
CA ARG A 232 -14.09 19.94 -23.64
C ARG A 232 -13.23 18.70 -23.77
N VAL A 233 -13.10 17.91 -22.71
CA VAL A 233 -12.24 16.73 -22.66
C VAL A 233 -13.07 15.45 -22.73
N SER A 234 -12.73 14.56 -23.66
CA SER A 234 -13.47 13.34 -23.97
C SER A 234 -12.52 12.17 -24.22
N VAL A 235 -13.07 10.95 -24.13
CA VAL A 235 -12.34 9.70 -24.39
C VAL A 235 -12.95 9.00 -25.60
N ASN A 236 -12.11 8.70 -26.59
CA ASN A 236 -12.43 7.84 -27.72
C ASN A 236 -11.79 6.46 -27.57
N VAL A 237 -12.46 5.45 -28.12
CA VAL A 237 -11.91 4.13 -28.37
C VAL A 237 -12.29 3.67 -29.78
N SER A 238 -11.37 3.05 -30.51
CA SER A 238 -11.64 2.59 -31.89
C SER A 238 -12.63 1.43 -31.99
N GLU A 239 -12.76 0.62 -30.94
CA GLU A 239 -13.62 -0.57 -30.90
C GLU A 239 -14.52 -0.57 -29.64
N PRO A 240 -15.51 0.33 -29.56
CA PRO A 240 -16.32 0.55 -28.34
C PRO A 240 -17.09 -0.69 -27.89
N GLN A 241 -17.48 -1.58 -28.79
CA GLN A 241 -18.15 -2.84 -28.43
C GLN A 241 -17.30 -3.83 -27.62
N LEU A 242 -15.97 -3.62 -27.57
CA LEU A 242 -15.06 -4.44 -26.76
C LEU A 242 -14.90 -3.89 -25.34
N VAL A 243 -15.38 -2.67 -25.05
CA VAL A 243 -15.27 -2.06 -23.72
C VAL A 243 -16.23 -2.74 -22.74
N SER A 244 -15.70 -3.17 -21.60
CA SER A 244 -16.49 -3.69 -20.50
C SER A 244 -17.23 -2.56 -19.80
N LEU A 245 -18.55 -2.70 -19.65
CA LEU A 245 -19.41 -1.81 -18.86
C LEU A 245 -19.28 -2.04 -17.34
N ASP A 246 -18.10 -2.44 -16.86
CA ASP A 246 -17.80 -2.60 -15.43
C ASP A 246 -17.27 -1.25 -14.87
N PRO A 247 -18.02 -0.56 -13.99
CA PRO A 247 -17.62 0.74 -13.45
C PRO A 247 -16.39 0.66 -12.53
N ALA A 248 -15.99 -0.53 -12.05
CA ALA A 248 -14.77 -0.68 -11.26
C ALA A 248 -13.50 -0.75 -12.12
N ASN A 249 -13.62 -1.09 -13.40
CA ASN A 249 -12.48 -1.33 -14.28
C ASN A 249 -12.42 -0.42 -15.52
N THR A 250 -13.53 0.25 -15.86
CA THR A 250 -13.61 1.24 -16.94
C THR A 250 -14.06 2.59 -16.37
N TYR A 251 -13.12 3.54 -16.29
CA TYR A 251 -13.32 4.86 -15.67
C TYR A 251 -12.41 5.93 -16.29
N PHE A 252 -12.83 7.19 -16.21
CA PHE A 252 -12.10 8.36 -16.67
C PHE A 252 -12.19 9.44 -15.60
N GLY A 253 -11.06 10.06 -15.25
CA GLY A 253 -11.05 11.13 -14.25
C GLY A 253 -9.94 12.14 -14.45
N ILE A 254 -10.07 13.24 -13.72
CA ILE A 254 -9.23 14.42 -13.85
C ILE A 254 -9.29 15.22 -12.54
N TYR A 255 -8.19 15.88 -12.17
CA TYR A 255 -8.20 16.92 -11.15
C TYR A 255 -7.19 18.03 -11.47
N LYS A 256 -7.50 19.27 -11.06
CA LYS A 256 -6.57 20.40 -11.14
C LYS A 256 -5.48 20.23 -10.08
N ILE A 257 -4.24 20.58 -10.45
CA ILE A 257 -3.06 20.63 -9.57
C ILE A 257 -2.91 22.05 -9.04
#